data_AF-A0A7N2R7H2-F1
#
_entry.id   AF-A0A7N2R7H2-F1
#
_cell.length_a   1.000
_cell.length_b   1.000
_cell.length_c   1.000
_cell.angle_alpha   90.00
_cell.angle_beta   90.00
_cell.angle_gamma   90.00
#
_symmetry.space_group_name_H-M   'P 1'
#
loop_
_entity.id
_entity.type
_entity.pdbx_description
1 polymer ?
#
loop_
_entity_poly.entity_id
_entity_poly.type
_entity_poly.pdbx_seq_one_letter_code
_entity_poly.pdbx_strand_id
1 'polypeptide(L)'
;MRNHVKMANLIEGFVAMDKRFEIVVPINFAMVCFRILPSALSETVYKNGKLDIVSDELANEANRKLLESINMSGCVFMTHAVVEGA
;
A
#
# COMPACT_ATOMS: atom_id res chain seq x y z
N MET A 1 12.28 9.74 -20.01
CA MET A 1 10.90 9.27 -19.70
C MET A 1 10.70 7.77 -19.86
N ARG A 2 10.97 7.15 -21.03
CA ARG A 2 10.81 5.69 -21.23
C ARG A 2 11.52 4.80 -20.19
N ASN A 3 12.71 5.17 -19.74
CA ASN A 3 13.44 4.41 -18.72
C ASN A 3 12.79 4.48 -17.33
N HIS A 4 12.18 5.60 -16.95
CA HIS A 4 11.47 5.72 -15.67
C HIS A 4 10.23 4.84 -15.65
N VAL A 5 9.51 4.75 -16.76
CA VAL A 5 8.36 3.82 -16.89
C VAL A 5 8.83 2.37 -16.78
N LYS A 6 9.94 1.99 -17.42
CA LYS A 6 10.51 0.64 -17.25
C LYS A 6 10.84 0.32 -15.79
N MET A 7 11.40 1.28 -15.03
CA MET A 7 11.67 1.10 -13.60
C MET A 7 10.39 0.99 -12.78
N ALA A 8 9.37 1.80 -13.08
CA ALA A 8 8.07 1.70 -12.42
C ALA A 8 7.43 0.32 -12.62
N ASN A 9 7.50 -0.24 -13.85
CA ASN A 9 7.01 -1.58 -14.13
C ASN A 9 7.78 -2.68 -13.37
N LEU A 10 9.08 -2.48 -13.09
CA LEU A 10 9.84 -3.41 -12.25
C LEU A 10 9.36 -3.36 -10.79
N ILE A 11 9.15 -2.15 -10.26
CA ILE A 11 8.60 -1.95 -8.90
C ILE A 11 7.20 -2.54 -8.81
N GLU A 12 6.34 -2.30 -9.79
CA GLU A 12 5.02 -2.93 -9.90
C GLU A 12 5.11 -4.45 -9.82
N GLY A 13 6.01 -5.04 -10.61
CA GLY A 13 6.25 -6.48 -10.59
C GLY A 13 6.65 -7.00 -9.21
N PHE A 14 7.53 -6.29 -8.50
CA PHE A 14 7.91 -6.66 -7.14
C PHE A 14 6.75 -6.55 -6.14
N VAL A 15 5.95 -5.48 -6.23
CA VAL A 15 4.78 -5.29 -5.36
C VAL A 15 3.72 -6.35 -5.65
N ALA A 16 3.41 -6.62 -6.91
CA ALA A 16 2.39 -7.58 -7.32
C ALA A 16 2.74 -9.05 -6.96
N MET A 17 4.02 -9.37 -6.77
CA MET A 17 4.44 -10.69 -6.29
C MET A 17 4.13 -10.91 -4.80
N ASP A 18 4.02 -9.85 -4.01
CA ASP A 18 3.71 -9.95 -2.58
C ASP A 18 2.20 -9.78 -2.34
N LYS A 19 1.54 -10.89 -1.98
CA LYS A 19 0.09 -10.97 -1.75
C LYS A 19 -0.42 -10.09 -0.61
N ARG A 20 0.47 -9.44 0.15
CA ARG A 20 0.09 -8.49 1.19
C ARG A 20 -0.25 -7.10 0.62
N PHE A 21 0.08 -6.83 -0.64
CA PHE A 21 -0.10 -5.53 -1.27
C PHE A 21 -1.00 -5.61 -2.50
N GLU A 22 -1.58 -4.47 -2.88
CA GLU A 22 -2.27 -4.28 -4.14
C GLU A 22 -1.80 -3.00 -4.85
N ILE A 23 -1.92 -2.98 -6.17
CA ILE A 23 -1.73 -1.79 -7.01
C ILE A 23 -3.08 -1.07 -7.10
N VAL A 24 -3.12 0.20 -6.66
CA VAL A 24 -4.38 0.95 -6.49
C VAL A 24 -4.84 1.62 -7.80
N VAL A 25 -3.91 2.00 -8.67
CA VAL A 25 -4.22 2.63 -9.96
C VAL A 25 -3.34 2.08 -11.09
N PRO A 26 -3.82 2.08 -12.34
CA PRO A 26 -3.00 1.71 -13.50
C PRO A 26 -1.75 2.59 -13.62
N ILE A 27 -0.64 1.98 -14.03
CA ILE A 27 0.64 2.67 -14.24
C ILE A 27 0.64 3.37 -15.60
N ASN A 28 0.01 4.54 -15.65
CA ASN A 28 -0.02 5.38 -16.85
C ASN A 28 1.26 6.23 -17.01
N PHE A 29 2.06 6.36 -15.94
CA PHE A 29 3.28 7.16 -15.85
C PHE A 29 4.35 6.45 -15.02
N ALA A 30 5.50 7.08 -14.77
CA ALA A 30 6.57 6.51 -13.95
C ALA A 30 6.29 6.59 -12.43
N MET A 31 5.08 6.21 -12.02
CA MET A 31 4.60 6.25 -10.63
C MET A 31 3.84 4.97 -10.31
N VAL A 32 4.12 4.38 -9.16
CA VAL A 32 3.42 3.20 -8.64
C VAL A 32 2.67 3.61 -7.37
N CYS A 33 1.36 3.43 -7.35
CA CYS A 33 0.57 3.61 -6.14
C CYS A 33 0.13 2.24 -5.64
N PHE A 34 0.55 1.89 -4.42
CA PHE A 34 0.26 0.61 -3.81
C PHE A 34 -0.13 0.81 -2.35
N ARG A 35 -0.84 -0.19 -1.80
CA ARG A 35 -1.17 -0.22 -0.37
C ARG A 35 -1.17 -1.65 0.15
N ILE A 36 -0.99 -1.81 1.46
CA ILE A 36 -1.26 -3.06 2.17
C ILE A 36 -2.75 -3.39 2.07
N LEU A 37 -3.06 -4.63 1.72
CA LEU A 37 -4.43 -5.17 1.68
C LEU A 37 -4.98 -5.36 3.10
N PRO A 38 -6.25 -5.02 3.37
CA PRO A 38 -6.89 -5.30 4.66
C PRO A 38 -6.75 -6.77 5.07
N SER A 39 -6.92 -7.72 4.14
CA SER A 39 -6.82 -9.15 4.40
C SER A 39 -5.42 -9.61 4.85
N ALA A 40 -4.37 -8.83 4.60
CA ALA A 40 -3.00 -9.12 5.00
C ALA A 40 -2.74 -8.83 6.49
N LEU A 41 -3.60 -8.04 7.12
CA LEU A 41 -3.53 -7.69 8.53
C LEU A 41 -4.37 -8.72 9.28
N SER A 42 -3.74 -9.82 9.69
CA SER A 42 -4.37 -11.03 10.25
C SER A 42 -5.03 -10.85 11.62
N GLU A 43 -5.49 -9.66 11.96
CA GLU A 43 -6.16 -9.41 13.22
C GLU A 43 -7.67 -9.54 13.01
N THR A 44 -8.23 -10.66 13.44
CA THR A 44 -9.64 -10.72 13.80
C THR A 44 -9.85 -9.77 14.97
N VAL A 45 -10.29 -8.55 14.67
CA VAL A 45 -10.58 -7.56 15.70
C VAL A 45 -11.97 -7.86 16.25
N TYR A 46 -12.04 -8.32 17.50
CA TYR A 46 -13.30 -8.40 18.22
C TYR A 46 -13.58 -7.03 18.85
N LYS A 47 -14.44 -6.23 18.22
CA LYS A 47 -14.95 -4.98 18.81
C LYS A 47 -16.39 -5.20 19.27
N ASN A 48 -16.68 -4.83 20.51
CA ASN A 48 -18.03 -4.91 21.11
C ASN A 48 -18.72 -6.29 20.97
N GLY A 49 -17.95 -7.38 21.04
CA GLY A 49 -18.49 -8.75 20.94
C GLY A 49 -18.87 -9.20 19.52
N LYS A 50 -18.53 -8.43 18.48
CA LYS A 50 -18.74 -8.78 17.07
C LYS A 50 -17.38 -8.94 16.37
N LEU A 51 -17.29 -9.93 15.48
CA LEU A 51 -16.16 -10.08 14.58
C LEU A 51 -16.18 -8.90 13.60
N ASP A 52 -15.26 -7.96 13.77
CA ASP A 52 -15.09 -6.85 12.85
C ASP A 52 -14.21 -7.34 11.71
N ILE A 53 -14.69 -7.18 10.48
CA ILE A 53 -13.89 -7.43 9.28
C ILE A 53 -12.76 -6.40 9.30
N VAL A 54 -11.54 -6.78 8.90
CA VAL A 54 -10.44 -5.81 8.84
C VAL A 54 -10.89 -4.60 8.02
N SER A 55 -11.02 -3.47 8.71
CA SER A 55 -11.50 -2.23 8.11
C SER A 55 -10.40 -1.59 7.26
N ASP A 56 -10.80 -0.91 6.18
CA ASP A 56 -9.92 -0.02 5.42
C ASP A 56 -9.21 0.99 6.33
N GLU A 57 -9.81 1.37 7.46
CA GLU A 57 -9.17 2.25 8.45
C GLU A 57 -7.90 1.63 9.05
N LEU A 58 -7.95 0.32 9.37
CA LEU A 58 -6.79 -0.39 9.92
C LEU A 58 -5.70 -0.55 8.85
N ALA A 59 -6.11 -0.83 7.60
CA ALA A 59 -5.19 -0.86 6.47
C ALA A 59 -4.55 0.51 6.22
N ASN A 60 -5.32 1.59 6.28
CA ASN A 60 -4.81 2.95 6.12
C ASN A 60 -3.80 3.32 7.22
N GLU A 61 -4.06 2.91 8.46
CA GLU A 61 -3.12 3.10 9.57
C GLU A 61 -1.82 2.29 9.40
N ALA A 62 -1.93 1.02 8.98
CA ALA A 62 -0.77 0.19 8.69
C ALA A 62 0.07 0.78 7.55
N ASN A 63 -0.56 1.31 6.49
CA ASN A 63 0.12 1.97 5.39
C ASN A 63 0.84 3.26 5.83
N ARG A 64 0.24 4.07 6.70
CA ARG A 64 0.90 5.26 7.29
C ARG A 64 2.17 4.87 8.04
N LYS A 65 2.08 3.89 8.95
CA LYS A 65 3.23 3.41 9.73
C LYS A 65 4.32 2.82 8.85
N LEU A 66 3.96 2.06 7.82
CA LEU A 66 4.92 1.51 6.86
C LEU A 66 5.66 2.65 6.14
N LEU A 67 4.94 3.65 5.62
CA LEU A 67 5.54 4.79 4.93
C LEU A 67 6.48 5.59 5.84
N GLU A 68 6.04 5.87 7.06
CA GLU A 68 6.87 6.56 8.05
C GLU A 68 8.14 5.77 8.34
N SER A 69 8.05 4.45 8.54
CA SER A 69 9.21 3.59 8.76
C SER A 69 10.18 3.58 7.58
N ILE A 70 9.66 3.53 6.34
CA ILE A 70 10.45 3.63 5.12
C ILE A 70 11.20 4.96 5.06
N ASN A 71 10.50 6.08 5.27
CA ASN A 71 11.11 7.41 5.21
C ASN A 71 12.12 7.64 6.35
N MET A 72 11.82 7.16 7.56
CA MET A 72 12.72 7.24 8.72
C MET A 72 14.00 6.42 8.55
N SER A 73 13.98 5.38 7.71
CA SER A 73 15.21 4.61 7.41
C SER A 73 16.30 5.46 6.74
N GLY A 74 15.92 6.59 6.11
CA GLY A 74 16.83 7.46 5.37
C GLY A 74 17.35 6.86 4.05
N CYS A 75 16.97 5.63 3.70
CA CYS A 75 17.42 4.96 2.47
C CYS A 75 16.67 5.46 1.23
N VAL A 76 15.38 5.73 1.36
CA VAL A 76 14.49 6.18 0.29
C VAL A 76 13.44 7.13 0.87
N PHE A 77 12.84 7.95 0.00
CA PHE A 77 11.74 8.83 0.36
C PHE A 77 10.54 8.59 -0.56
N MET A 78 9.36 8.46 0.03
CA MET A 78 8.07 8.30 -0.66
C MET A 78 7.00 9.19 -0.03
N THR A 79 5.96 9.50 -0.78
CA THR A 79 4.78 10.26 -0.31
C THR A 79 3.52 9.39 -0.39
N HIS A 80 2.46 9.79 0.30
CA HIS A 80 1.15 9.15 0.20
C HIS A 80 0.12 10.11 -0.42
N ALA A 81 -0.98 9.54 -0.90
CA ALA A 81 -2.19 10.25 -1.30
C ALA A 81 -3.42 9.47 -0.81
N VAL A 82 -4.49 10.19 -0.48
CA VAL A 82 -5.80 9.61 -0.19
C VAL A 82 -6.70 9.91 -1.38
N VAL A 83 -7.34 8.87 -1.93
CA VAL A 83 -8.26 8.98 -3.06
C VAL A 83 -9.66 8.64 -2.54
N GLU A 84 -10.56 9.61 -2.53
CA GLU A 84 -11.97 9.38 -2.18
C GLU A 84 -12.71 8.81 -3.41
N GLY A 85 -13.42 7.69 -3.25
CA GLY A 85 -14.32 7.14 -4.28
C GLY A 85 -13.91 5.82 -4.94
N ALA A 86 -13.17 4.94 -4.24
CA ALA A 86 -13.02 3.53 -4.65
C ALA A 86 -14.16 2.67 -4.08
#